data_AF-A0A524E3L7-F1
#
_entry.id   AF-A0A524E3L7-F1
#
_cell.length_a   1.000
_cell.length_b   1.000
_cell.length_c   1.000
_cell.angle_alpha   90.00
_cell.angle_beta   90.00
_cell.angle_gamma   90.00
#
_symmetry.space_group_name_H-M   'P 1'
#
loop_
_entity.id
_entity.type
_entity.pdbx_description
1 polymer ?
#
loop_
_entity_poly.entity_id
_entity_poly.type
_entity_poly.pdbx_seq_one_letter_code
_entity_poly.pdbx_strand_id
1 'polypeptide(L)'
;MTRGYFGLVLHGHIPWCKKSGVWPAGESWLTEAMGEVYIPMLNALRELREHKINTAITINITPILAEQLADEYMKQRFSEYMEDLINRAKSDIERFRNDQERKQIAEYHLRNYEYILKSFYHDYYRDILGSFKWLQDEGMIELITCAATHAFLPLMEHDSGIFSQIELAVETHEKYFHSMPKGIWLPECAYRPKEYKDGKVRESIDYWLHNSGIKYFFVDSHGILNAEILEKRNEIKLNTNFGYNLETGVSVFGRNTTTSKQVWDAQIGYPGNEYYREFHAKDHESGLYYWRITDKNTPKSEKHLYNREKAQKTVVAHAHHFVSLLQEEIRSFNEQYDLKGIIVSPYDFELFGHWWMEGVDWLKKVFEFLHENPNIEMKTFSDYVLEYKEKFSVIKMKESSWGMGGHFEVWKNPEHGWIWPYINSSIKEFEE
;
A
#
# COMPACT_ATOMS: atom_id res chain seq x y z
N MET A 1 -17.71 -23.03 -6.07
CA MET A 1 -16.35 -23.41 -6.51
C MET A 1 -15.67 -22.12 -6.92
N THR A 2 -14.47 -21.86 -6.40
CA THR A 2 -13.68 -20.66 -6.69
C THR A 2 -13.52 -20.48 -8.20
N ARG A 3 -13.90 -19.30 -8.72
CA ARG A 3 -13.79 -18.90 -10.14
C ARG A 3 -12.59 -18.00 -10.41
N GLY A 4 -11.99 -17.41 -9.37
CA GLY A 4 -10.81 -16.56 -9.47
C GLY A 4 -10.38 -16.06 -8.10
N TYR A 5 -9.37 -15.20 -8.09
CA TYR A 5 -8.71 -14.75 -6.87
C TYR A 5 -8.74 -13.22 -6.74
N PHE A 6 -8.68 -12.76 -5.50
CA PHE A 6 -8.42 -11.36 -5.17
C PHE A 6 -7.02 -11.22 -4.56
N GLY A 7 -6.20 -10.35 -5.16
CA GLY A 7 -4.85 -10.02 -4.70
C GLY A 7 -4.77 -8.54 -4.32
N LEU A 8 -4.96 -8.25 -3.03
CA LEU A 8 -4.76 -6.91 -2.47
C LEU A 8 -3.28 -6.67 -2.18
N VAL A 9 -2.77 -5.52 -2.60
CA VAL A 9 -1.40 -5.07 -2.30
C VAL A 9 -1.46 -3.73 -1.59
N LEU A 10 -0.85 -3.64 -0.41
CA LEU A 10 -0.72 -2.41 0.38
C LEU A 10 0.74 -1.94 0.36
N HIS A 11 1.00 -0.77 -0.22
CA HIS A 11 2.33 -0.20 -0.33
C HIS A 11 2.60 0.81 0.80
N GLY A 12 3.34 0.40 1.83
CA GLY A 12 3.71 1.26 2.96
C GLY A 12 5.08 1.89 2.78
N HIS A 13 5.11 3.22 2.67
CA HIS A 13 6.33 3.98 2.50
C HIS A 13 6.26 5.34 3.21
N ILE A 14 7.30 5.62 4.01
CA ILE A 14 7.59 6.96 4.53
C ILE A 14 9.09 7.20 4.27
N PRO A 15 9.49 8.33 3.65
CA PRO A 15 10.90 8.64 3.44
C PRO A 15 11.62 8.81 4.79
N TRP A 16 12.95 8.94 4.77
CA TRP A 16 13.70 9.20 5.99
C TRP A 16 13.32 10.55 6.61
N CYS A 17 12.53 10.50 7.69
CA CYS A 17 12.02 11.68 8.38
C CYS A 17 12.54 11.82 9.81
N LYS A 18 13.15 10.75 10.36
CA LYS A 18 13.83 10.75 11.65
C LYS A 18 14.82 11.91 11.75
N LYS A 19 14.61 12.80 12.74
CA LYS A 19 15.44 13.98 13.03
C LYS A 19 15.55 14.99 11.88
N SER A 20 14.60 14.99 10.95
CA SER A 20 14.54 15.92 9.81
C SER A 20 13.53 17.06 10.01
N GLY A 21 13.03 17.25 11.23
CA GLY A 21 11.90 18.11 11.56
C GLY A 21 10.75 17.30 12.16
N VAL A 22 9.86 17.97 12.91
CA VAL A 22 8.73 17.29 13.58
C VAL A 22 7.40 17.57 12.87
N TRP A 23 7.09 18.84 12.60
CA TRP A 23 5.81 19.27 12.01
C TRP A 23 6.01 20.56 11.20
N PRO A 24 5.30 20.80 10.08
CA PRO A 24 4.24 19.97 9.48
C PRO A 24 4.74 18.82 8.59
N ALA A 25 6.05 18.76 8.35
CA ALA A 25 6.72 17.73 7.59
C ALA A 25 7.89 17.17 8.41
N GLY A 26 8.05 15.84 8.42
CA GLY A 26 9.07 15.17 9.21
C GLY A 26 8.51 14.00 10.02
N GLU A 27 8.91 13.89 11.28
CA GLU A 27 8.57 12.77 12.17
C GLU A 27 7.07 12.54 12.33
N SER A 28 6.25 13.61 12.25
CA SER A 28 4.79 13.49 12.38
C SER A 28 4.19 12.54 11.34
N TRP A 29 4.76 12.46 10.13
CA TRP A 29 4.26 11.54 9.10
C TRP A 29 4.36 10.08 9.55
N LEU A 30 5.49 9.70 10.16
CA LEU A 30 5.65 8.33 10.64
C LEU A 30 4.75 8.05 11.85
N THR A 31 4.66 8.98 12.81
CA THR A 31 3.83 8.76 14.00
C THR A 31 2.34 8.74 13.67
N GLU A 32 1.89 9.57 12.72
CA GLU A 32 0.53 9.54 12.18
C GLU A 32 0.25 8.21 11.48
N ALA A 33 1.13 7.73 10.59
CA ALA A 33 0.97 6.45 9.92
C ALA A 33 0.96 5.26 10.91
N MET A 34 1.83 5.26 11.92
CA MET A 34 1.82 4.23 12.97
C MET A 34 0.47 4.16 13.69
N GLY A 35 -0.07 5.31 14.11
CA GLY A 35 -1.27 5.41 14.92
C GLY A 35 -2.58 5.27 14.12
N GLU A 36 -2.63 5.77 12.90
CA GLU A 36 -3.84 5.76 12.07
C GLU A 36 -3.90 4.58 11.09
N VAL A 37 -2.77 3.93 10.77
CA VAL A 37 -2.70 2.90 9.71
C VAL A 37 -2.14 1.58 10.25
N TYR A 38 -0.88 1.55 10.67
CA TYR A 38 -0.18 0.27 10.91
C TYR A 38 -0.73 -0.49 12.13
N ILE A 39 -0.88 0.18 13.27
CA ILE A 39 -1.43 -0.45 14.48
C ILE A 39 -2.93 -0.79 14.30
N PRO A 40 -3.78 0.09 13.74
CA PRO A 40 -5.16 -0.28 13.40
C PRO A 40 -5.26 -1.48 12.46
N MET A 41 -4.40 -1.57 11.44
CA MET A 41 -4.38 -2.72 10.53
C MET A 41 -3.94 -4.01 11.25
N LEU A 42 -2.89 -3.96 12.08
CA LEU A 42 -2.49 -5.12 12.91
C LEU A 42 -3.65 -5.58 13.80
N ASN A 43 -4.36 -4.64 14.42
CA ASN A 43 -5.53 -4.95 15.25
C ASN A 43 -6.63 -5.65 14.45
N ALA A 44 -6.94 -5.16 13.25
CA ALA A 44 -7.94 -5.76 12.37
C ALA A 44 -7.53 -7.17 11.89
N LEU A 45 -6.27 -7.36 11.47
CA LEU A 45 -5.75 -8.65 11.01
C LEU A 45 -5.70 -9.68 12.14
N ARG A 46 -5.32 -9.27 13.36
CA ARG A 46 -5.36 -10.14 14.54
C ARG A 46 -6.78 -10.62 14.83
N GLU A 47 -7.76 -9.71 14.82
CA GLU A 47 -9.16 -10.07 15.07
C GLU A 47 -9.72 -11.00 13.98
N LEU A 48 -9.38 -10.77 12.71
CA LEU A 48 -9.79 -11.64 11.60
C LEU A 48 -9.17 -13.03 11.71
N ARG A 49 -7.90 -13.12 12.13
CA ARG A 49 -7.24 -14.40 12.41
C ARG A 49 -7.96 -15.16 13.53
N GLU A 50 -8.33 -14.48 14.62
CA GLU A 50 -9.08 -15.10 15.73
C GLU A 50 -10.44 -15.66 15.27
N HIS A 51 -11.08 -14.99 14.30
CA HIS A 51 -12.30 -15.46 13.63
C HIS A 51 -12.05 -16.46 12.48
N LYS A 52 -10.79 -16.89 12.26
CA LYS A 52 -10.38 -17.83 11.20
C LYS A 52 -10.68 -17.34 9.78
N ILE A 53 -10.69 -16.03 9.58
CA ILE A 53 -10.79 -15.40 8.26
C ILE A 53 -9.38 -15.19 7.73
N ASN A 54 -8.95 -16.03 6.78
CA ASN A 54 -7.67 -15.86 6.12
C ASN A 54 -7.73 -14.71 5.11
N THR A 55 -6.88 -13.70 5.25
CA THR A 55 -6.88 -12.51 4.39
C THR A 55 -5.92 -12.61 3.20
N ALA A 56 -4.81 -13.36 3.32
CA ALA A 56 -3.80 -13.57 2.28
C ALA A 56 -3.35 -12.29 1.54
N ILE A 57 -3.34 -11.15 2.23
CA ILE A 57 -3.02 -9.85 1.62
C ILE A 57 -1.51 -9.67 1.49
N THR A 58 -1.08 -8.94 0.47
CA THR A 58 0.33 -8.59 0.29
C THR A 58 0.60 -7.21 0.86
N ILE A 59 1.57 -7.09 1.76
CA ILE A 59 1.98 -5.82 2.35
C ILE A 59 3.44 -5.57 1.99
N ASN A 60 3.69 -4.45 1.31
CA ASN A 60 5.03 -3.93 1.17
C ASN A 60 5.35 -3.00 2.35
N ILE A 61 6.49 -3.26 3.00
CA ILE A 61 7.13 -2.32 3.92
C ILE A 61 8.48 -1.97 3.30
N THR A 62 8.64 -0.72 2.85
CA THR A 62 9.93 -0.29 2.28
C THR A 62 11.06 -0.42 3.31
N PRO A 63 12.29 -0.77 2.90
CA PRO A 63 13.42 -0.92 3.83
C PRO A 63 13.66 0.33 4.69
N ILE A 64 13.57 1.52 4.10
CA ILE A 64 13.71 2.79 4.81
C ILE A 64 12.60 3.05 5.84
N LEU A 65 11.38 2.54 5.61
CA LEU A 65 10.31 2.54 6.60
C LEU A 65 10.62 1.54 7.73
N ALA A 66 11.07 0.33 7.39
CA ALA A 66 11.41 -0.70 8.37
C ALA A 66 12.50 -0.22 9.34
N GLU A 67 13.59 0.38 8.84
CA GLU A 67 14.65 0.94 9.69
C GLU A 67 14.11 1.99 10.67
N GLN A 68 13.16 2.83 10.26
CA GLN A 68 12.56 3.83 11.14
C GLN A 68 11.56 3.24 12.15
N LEU A 69 10.78 2.22 11.76
CA LEU A 69 9.87 1.52 12.68
C LEU A 69 10.62 0.71 13.76
N ALA A 70 11.80 0.19 13.42
CA ALA A 70 12.64 -0.55 14.34
C ALA A 70 13.38 0.34 15.36
N ASP A 71 13.51 1.64 15.06
CA ASP A 71 14.33 2.58 15.82
C ASP A 71 13.71 2.97 17.16
N GLU A 72 14.49 2.84 18.24
CA GLU A 72 14.01 3.14 19.60
C GLU A 72 13.63 4.61 19.80
N TYR A 73 14.33 5.53 19.13
CA TYR A 73 13.97 6.95 19.17
C TYR A 73 12.58 7.15 18.55
N MET A 74 12.32 6.62 17.34
CA MET A 74 10.99 6.76 16.72
C MET A 74 9.87 6.07 17.51
N LYS A 75 10.12 4.90 18.12
CA LYS A 75 9.15 4.25 19.02
C LYS A 75 8.80 5.11 20.24
N GLN A 76 9.78 5.81 20.80
CA GLN A 76 9.56 6.75 21.90
C GLN A 76 8.77 7.97 21.42
N ARG A 77 9.13 8.55 20.27
CA ARG A 77 8.41 9.68 19.65
C ARG A 77 6.93 9.35 19.38
N PHE A 78 6.64 8.12 18.95
CA PHE A 78 5.26 7.66 18.78
C PHE A 78 4.49 7.63 20.11
N SER A 79 5.12 7.19 21.20
CA SER A 79 4.47 7.17 22.52
C SER A 79 4.11 8.58 22.99
N GLU A 80 5.05 9.52 22.86
CA GLU A 80 4.84 10.94 23.19
C GLU A 80 3.74 11.57 22.34
N TYR A 81 3.71 11.26 21.05
CA TYR A 81 2.67 11.71 20.13
C TYR A 81 1.28 11.20 20.55
N MET A 82 1.15 9.92 20.89
CA MET A 82 -0.13 9.34 21.31
C MET A 82 -0.59 9.89 22.67
N GLU A 83 0.31 10.09 23.63
CA GLU A 83 -0.01 10.70 24.92
C GLU A 83 -0.53 12.14 24.75
N ASP A 84 0.07 12.92 23.85
CA ASP A 84 -0.38 14.26 23.50
C ASP A 84 -1.79 14.24 22.87
N LEU A 85 -2.07 13.34 21.92
CA LEU A 85 -3.41 13.16 21.36
C LEU A 85 -4.46 12.79 22.43
N ILE A 86 -4.10 11.91 23.36
CA ILE A 86 -4.96 11.53 24.50
C ILE A 86 -5.28 12.75 25.37
N ASN A 87 -4.27 13.57 25.68
CA ASN A 87 -4.46 14.79 26.48
C ASN A 87 -5.33 15.83 25.76
N ARG A 88 -5.13 16.02 24.46
CA ARG A 88 -5.96 16.87 23.61
C ARG A 88 -7.42 16.40 23.60
N ALA A 89 -7.66 15.10 23.44
CA ALA A 89 -9.01 14.54 23.48
C ALA A 89 -9.68 14.72 24.85
N LYS A 90 -8.95 14.53 25.96
CA LYS A 90 -9.45 14.82 27.33
C LYS A 90 -9.83 16.29 27.51
N SER A 91 -8.99 17.21 27.02
CA SER A 91 -9.27 18.65 27.03
C SER A 91 -10.54 18.98 26.24
N ASP A 92 -10.71 18.36 25.06
CA ASP A 92 -11.88 18.57 24.22
C ASP A 92 -13.17 18.04 24.85
N ILE A 93 -13.14 16.92 25.58
CA ILE A 93 -14.31 16.41 26.32
C ILE A 93 -14.81 17.44 27.34
N GLU A 94 -13.90 18.09 28.06
CA GLU A 94 -14.24 19.13 29.04
C GLU A 94 -14.71 20.41 28.34
N ARG A 95 -14.02 20.84 27.28
CA ARG A 95 -14.38 22.02 26.48
C ARG A 95 -15.77 21.88 25.85
N PHE A 96 -16.12 20.68 25.39
CA PHE A 96 -17.41 20.35 24.79
C PHE A 96 -18.45 19.84 25.79
N ARG A 97 -18.29 20.04 27.10
CA ARG A 97 -19.23 19.55 28.12
C ARG A 97 -20.71 19.93 27.90
N ASN A 98 -20.96 21.04 27.21
CA ASN A 98 -22.29 21.54 26.87
C ASN A 98 -22.70 21.29 25.40
N ASP A 99 -21.84 20.67 24.60
CA ASP A 99 -22.08 20.27 23.20
C ASP A 99 -21.99 18.74 23.11
N GLN A 100 -23.13 18.08 23.27
CA GLN A 100 -23.19 16.63 23.43
C GLN A 100 -22.68 15.88 22.18
N GLU A 101 -22.90 16.40 20.98
CA GLU A 101 -22.45 15.76 19.73
C GLU A 101 -20.92 15.80 19.62
N ARG A 102 -20.31 16.97 19.84
CA ARG A 102 -18.84 17.09 19.80
C ARG A 102 -18.17 16.32 20.93
N LYS A 103 -18.76 16.32 22.13
CA LYS A 103 -18.27 15.54 23.26
C LYS A 103 -18.22 14.06 22.95
N GLN A 104 -19.26 13.50 22.32
CA GLN A 104 -19.29 12.08 21.93
C GLN A 104 -18.18 11.72 20.92
N ILE A 105 -17.86 12.63 19.99
CA ILE A 105 -16.75 12.44 19.05
C ILE A 105 -15.40 12.50 19.79
N ALA A 106 -15.22 13.45 20.72
CA ALA A 106 -14.00 13.56 21.53
C ALA A 106 -13.79 12.33 22.43
N GLU A 107 -14.87 11.80 23.03
CA GLU A 107 -14.84 10.54 23.79
C GLU A 107 -14.49 9.33 22.92
N TYR A 108 -14.93 9.33 21.65
CA TYR A 108 -14.54 8.30 20.69
C TYR A 108 -13.04 8.39 20.37
N HIS A 109 -12.52 9.58 20.07
CA HIS A 109 -11.08 9.79 19.85
C HIS A 109 -10.26 9.34 21.04
N LEU A 110 -10.66 9.74 22.25
CA LEU A 110 -9.97 9.32 23.48
C LEU A 110 -9.88 7.80 23.58
N ARG A 111 -11.01 7.10 23.47
CA ARG A 111 -11.05 5.62 23.53
C ARG A 111 -10.19 4.98 22.45
N ASN A 112 -10.22 5.53 21.22
CA ASN A 112 -9.43 5.01 20.11
C ASN A 112 -7.93 5.19 20.34
N TYR A 113 -7.50 6.38 20.76
CA TYR A 113 -6.08 6.66 21.03
C TYR A 113 -5.55 5.85 22.21
N GLU A 114 -6.33 5.71 23.29
CA GLU A 114 -5.99 4.84 24.42
C GLU A 114 -5.88 3.38 23.97
N TYR A 115 -6.77 2.90 23.11
CA TYR A 115 -6.72 1.54 22.56
C TYR A 115 -5.48 1.32 21.69
N ILE A 116 -5.17 2.23 20.76
CA ILE A 116 -3.97 2.16 19.92
C ILE A 116 -2.70 2.11 20.76
N LEU A 117 -2.57 3.02 21.74
CA LEU A 117 -1.41 3.07 22.61
C LEU A 117 -1.29 1.80 23.47
N LYS A 118 -2.42 1.31 24.00
CA LYS A 118 -2.47 0.05 24.75
C LYS A 118 -2.02 -1.13 23.87
N SER A 119 -2.53 -1.26 22.64
CA SER A 119 -2.12 -2.33 21.74
C SER A 119 -0.64 -2.26 21.38
N PHE A 120 -0.12 -1.05 21.11
CA PHE A 120 1.31 -0.86 20.88
C PHE A 120 2.18 -1.41 22.02
N TYR A 121 1.82 -1.15 23.27
CA TYR A 121 2.58 -1.62 24.43
C TYR A 121 2.33 -3.09 24.81
N HIS A 122 1.07 -3.52 24.84
CA HIS A 122 0.68 -4.79 25.45
C HIS A 122 0.45 -5.91 24.46
N ASP A 123 -0.03 -5.59 23.27
CA ASP A 123 -0.30 -6.57 22.23
C ASP A 123 0.94 -6.80 21.36
N TYR A 124 1.65 -5.71 21.03
CA TYR A 124 2.77 -5.72 20.08
C TYR A 124 4.13 -5.45 20.70
N TYR A 125 4.21 -5.18 22.01
CA TYR A 125 5.48 -4.95 22.73
C TYR A 125 6.41 -3.93 22.06
N ARG A 126 5.82 -2.88 21.46
CA ARG A 126 6.49 -1.84 20.67
C ARG A 126 7.21 -2.35 19.41
N ASP A 127 6.89 -3.54 18.94
CA ASP A 127 7.49 -4.19 17.77
C ASP A 127 6.46 -4.42 16.65
N ILE A 128 6.22 -3.36 15.87
CA ILE A 128 5.31 -3.40 14.71
C ILE A 128 5.81 -4.38 13.64
N LEU A 129 7.12 -4.42 13.38
CA LEU A 129 7.71 -5.29 12.36
C LEU A 129 7.60 -6.77 12.75
N GLY A 130 7.94 -7.11 13.99
CA GLY A 130 7.77 -8.46 14.52
C GLY A 130 6.30 -8.91 14.52
N SER A 131 5.36 -7.97 14.71
CA SER A 131 3.93 -8.25 14.65
C SER A 131 3.43 -8.56 13.22
N PHE A 132 3.91 -7.82 12.21
CA PHE A 132 3.65 -8.15 10.81
C PHE A 132 4.33 -9.48 10.42
N LYS A 133 5.56 -9.71 10.87
CA LYS A 133 6.25 -10.99 10.67
C LYS A 133 5.43 -12.16 11.23
N TRP A 134 4.92 -12.03 12.45
CA TRP A 134 4.08 -13.05 13.07
C TRP A 134 2.84 -13.34 12.21
N LEU A 135 2.16 -12.32 11.70
CA LEU A 135 1.03 -12.52 10.78
C LEU A 135 1.43 -13.23 9.48
N GLN A 136 2.65 -12.98 8.97
CA GLN A 136 3.18 -13.71 7.82
C GLN A 136 3.43 -15.20 8.17
N ASP A 137 4.03 -15.49 9.32
CA ASP A 137 4.28 -16.87 9.77
C ASP A 137 2.97 -17.66 9.95
N GLU A 138 1.89 -16.97 10.34
CA GLU A 138 0.54 -17.51 10.46
C GLU A 138 -0.19 -17.63 9.12
N GLY A 139 0.44 -17.23 8.01
CA GLY A 139 -0.13 -17.30 6.66
C GLY A 139 -1.23 -16.27 6.38
N MET A 140 -1.41 -15.27 7.26
CA MET A 140 -2.43 -14.22 7.09
C MET A 140 -2.03 -13.20 6.04
N ILE A 141 -0.73 -12.93 5.91
CA ILE A 141 -0.20 -11.94 4.97
C ILE A 141 1.04 -12.47 4.26
N GLU A 142 1.38 -11.82 3.15
CA GLU A 142 2.67 -11.93 2.49
C GLU A 142 3.40 -10.58 2.60
N LEU A 143 4.61 -10.57 3.15
CA LEU A 143 5.46 -9.39 3.18
C LEU A 143 6.38 -9.36 1.95
N ILE A 144 6.43 -8.21 1.30
CA ILE A 144 7.34 -7.97 0.16
C ILE A 144 8.25 -6.77 0.42
N THR A 145 9.39 -6.73 -0.26
CA THR A 145 10.33 -5.61 -0.15
C THR A 145 10.11 -4.55 -1.23
N CYS A 146 10.92 -3.50 -1.22
CA CYS A 146 11.01 -2.44 -2.23
C CYS A 146 12.46 -1.98 -2.31
N ALA A 147 12.88 -1.21 -3.32
CA ALA A 147 14.21 -0.59 -3.33
C ALA A 147 14.52 0.11 -1.98
N ALA A 148 15.76 0.01 -1.52
CA ALA A 148 16.20 0.41 -0.18
C ALA A 148 15.62 1.75 0.30
N THR A 149 15.68 2.78 -0.53
CA THR A 149 15.21 4.12 -0.20
C THR A 149 14.06 4.59 -1.08
N HIS A 150 13.30 3.65 -1.67
CA HIS A 150 12.26 3.92 -2.67
C HIS A 150 12.79 4.75 -3.87
N ALA A 151 14.03 4.50 -4.28
CA ALA A 151 14.68 5.29 -5.32
C ALA A 151 14.08 4.99 -6.71
N PHE A 152 13.89 6.02 -7.55
CA PHE A 152 13.34 5.85 -8.89
C PHE A 152 14.35 5.19 -9.84
N LEU A 153 14.39 3.85 -9.80
CA LEU A 153 15.44 3.01 -10.41
C LEU A 153 15.68 3.26 -11.91
N PRO A 154 14.65 3.46 -12.77
CA PRO A 154 14.86 3.64 -14.21
C PRO A 154 15.81 4.79 -14.60
N LEU A 155 15.92 5.81 -13.76
CA LEU A 155 16.70 7.02 -14.04
C LEU A 155 18.14 6.99 -13.50
N MET A 156 18.52 5.94 -12.77
CA MET A 156 19.91 5.71 -12.34
C MET A 156 20.76 5.25 -13.51
N GLU A 157 21.78 6.02 -13.88
CA GLU A 157 22.63 5.75 -15.05
C GLU A 157 23.63 4.61 -14.84
N HIS A 158 23.92 4.30 -13.59
CA HIS A 158 24.87 3.28 -13.17
C HIS A 158 24.14 2.08 -12.58
N ASP A 159 24.41 0.89 -13.14
CA ASP A 159 23.78 -0.37 -12.72
C ASP A 159 24.15 -0.75 -11.27
N SER A 160 25.30 -0.30 -10.77
CA SER A 160 25.70 -0.47 -9.35
C SER A 160 24.71 0.18 -8.37
N GLY A 161 24.12 1.32 -8.73
CA GLY A 161 23.11 2.00 -7.92
C GLY A 161 21.81 1.21 -7.85
N ILE A 162 21.39 0.63 -8.97
CA ILE A 162 20.21 -0.23 -9.06
C ILE A 162 20.45 -1.52 -8.25
N PHE A 163 21.59 -2.18 -8.47
CA PHE A 163 22.01 -3.36 -7.72
C PHE A 163 22.02 -3.11 -6.21
N SER A 164 22.69 -2.04 -5.75
CA SER A 164 22.81 -1.72 -4.33
C SER A 164 21.45 -1.46 -3.68
N GLN A 165 20.54 -0.79 -4.39
CA GLN A 165 19.18 -0.54 -3.91
C GLN A 165 18.36 -1.83 -3.75
N ILE A 166 18.55 -2.83 -4.61
CA ILE A 166 17.81 -4.09 -4.57
C ILE A 166 18.44 -5.07 -3.58
N GLU A 167 19.76 -5.22 -3.55
CA GLU A 167 20.43 -6.13 -2.60
C GLU A 167 20.23 -5.66 -1.16
N LEU A 168 20.44 -4.38 -0.87
CA LEU A 168 20.20 -3.84 0.48
C LEU A 168 18.72 -3.99 0.89
N ALA A 169 17.80 -3.95 -0.07
CA ALA A 169 16.39 -4.21 0.19
C ALA A 169 16.09 -5.66 0.56
N VAL A 170 16.78 -6.61 -0.06
CA VAL A 170 16.69 -8.03 0.26
C VAL A 170 17.30 -8.32 1.62
N GLU A 171 18.50 -7.80 1.89
CA GLU A 171 19.18 -7.92 3.18
C GLU A 171 18.37 -7.32 4.34
N THR A 172 17.80 -6.13 4.13
CA THR A 172 16.96 -5.47 5.15
C THR A 172 15.68 -6.24 5.41
N HIS A 173 15.07 -6.82 4.36
CA HIS A 173 13.89 -7.66 4.51
C HIS A 173 14.22 -8.95 5.30
N GLU A 174 15.34 -9.62 4.98
CA GLU A 174 15.78 -10.80 5.71
C GLU A 174 16.11 -10.48 7.19
N LYS A 175 16.75 -9.34 7.45
CA LYS A 175 17.06 -8.85 8.81
C LYS A 175 15.81 -8.75 9.69
N TYR A 176 14.72 -8.20 9.17
CA TYR A 176 13.51 -7.94 9.98
C TYR A 176 12.47 -9.05 9.94
N PHE A 177 12.38 -9.81 8.85
CA PHE A 177 11.33 -10.81 8.66
C PHE A 177 11.84 -12.25 8.66
N HIS A 178 13.17 -12.45 8.73
CA HIS A 178 13.83 -13.76 8.81
C HIS A 178 13.50 -14.71 7.65
N SER A 179 13.21 -14.13 6.48
CA SER A 179 12.96 -14.84 5.23
C SER A 179 13.37 -13.97 4.05
N MET A 180 13.79 -14.58 2.95
CA MET A 180 14.03 -13.83 1.70
C MET A 180 12.69 -13.37 1.08
N PRO A 181 12.58 -12.12 0.61
CA PRO A 181 11.38 -11.64 -0.07
C PRO A 181 11.20 -12.36 -1.41
N LYS A 182 10.00 -12.85 -1.67
CA LYS A 182 9.63 -13.44 -2.97
C LYS A 182 9.12 -12.39 -3.95
N GLY A 183 8.45 -11.36 -3.46
CA GLY A 183 7.96 -10.24 -4.25
C GLY A 183 8.72 -8.94 -3.97
N ILE A 184 8.65 -8.01 -4.92
CA ILE A 184 9.11 -6.64 -4.74
C ILE A 184 8.07 -5.64 -5.27
N TRP A 185 7.86 -4.56 -4.54
CA TRP A 185 7.23 -3.36 -5.06
C TRP A 185 8.31 -2.51 -5.74
N LEU A 186 8.23 -2.32 -7.06
CA LEU A 186 9.11 -1.36 -7.72
C LEU A 186 8.69 0.05 -7.30
N PRO A 187 9.63 0.93 -6.89
CA PRO A 187 9.30 2.31 -6.58
C PRO A 187 8.51 2.92 -7.74
N GLU A 188 7.30 3.39 -7.42
CA GLU A 188 6.40 4.00 -8.39
C GLU A 188 5.95 3.11 -9.55
N CYS A 189 5.96 1.78 -9.34
CA CYS A 189 5.79 0.79 -10.39
C CYS A 189 6.73 1.03 -11.59
N ALA A 190 7.89 1.67 -11.35
CA ALA A 190 8.73 2.22 -12.39
C ALA A 190 9.64 1.14 -12.99
N TYR A 191 9.36 0.75 -14.23
CA TYR A 191 10.07 -0.29 -14.94
C TYR A 191 10.74 0.27 -16.21
N ARG A 192 11.93 -0.29 -16.50
CA ARG A 192 12.68 -0.03 -17.74
C ARG A 192 13.18 -1.34 -18.33
N PRO A 193 12.94 -1.60 -19.63
CA PRO A 193 13.55 -2.73 -20.30
C PRO A 193 15.05 -2.52 -20.52
N LYS A 194 15.73 -3.55 -21.01
CA LYS A 194 17.14 -3.47 -21.39
C LYS A 194 17.31 -2.39 -22.46
N GLU A 195 18.32 -1.53 -22.29
CA GLU A 195 18.60 -0.43 -23.20
C GLU A 195 20.08 -0.36 -23.56
N TYR A 196 20.35 0.24 -24.73
CA TYR A 196 21.71 0.57 -25.17
C TYR A 196 21.82 2.09 -25.27
N LYS A 197 22.62 2.69 -24.39
CA LYS A 197 22.78 4.15 -24.28
C LYS A 197 24.26 4.49 -24.18
N ASP A 198 24.71 5.43 -25.00
CA ASP A 198 26.10 5.94 -25.01
C ASP A 198 27.18 4.84 -25.10
N GLY A 199 26.92 3.80 -25.90
CA GLY A 199 27.86 2.69 -26.08
C GLY A 199 27.89 1.68 -24.92
N LYS A 200 27.00 1.83 -23.93
CA LYS A 200 26.87 0.92 -22.78
C LYS A 200 25.52 0.23 -22.81
N VAL A 201 25.52 -1.04 -22.41
CA VAL A 201 24.30 -1.77 -22.08
C VAL A 201 23.92 -1.39 -20.66
N ARG A 202 22.66 -1.01 -20.44
CA ARG A 202 22.05 -0.98 -19.11
C ARG A 202 21.06 -2.12 -19.06
N GLU A 203 21.26 -3.04 -18.13
CA GLU A 203 20.37 -4.20 -18.01
C GLU A 203 18.95 -3.77 -17.62
N SER A 204 17.97 -4.62 -17.91
CA SER A 204 16.58 -4.36 -17.51
C SER A 204 16.44 -4.39 -15.99
N ILE A 205 15.40 -3.75 -15.45
CA ILE A 205 15.18 -3.78 -14.00
C ILE A 205 14.97 -5.22 -13.50
N ASP A 206 14.23 -6.03 -14.26
CA ASP A 206 13.96 -7.44 -13.91
C ASP A 206 15.18 -8.35 -13.98
N TYR A 207 16.25 -7.97 -14.70
CA TYR A 207 17.54 -8.68 -14.64
C TYR A 207 18.13 -8.62 -13.23
N TRP A 208 18.13 -7.43 -12.63
CA TRP A 208 18.60 -7.25 -11.26
C TRP A 208 17.69 -7.96 -10.27
N LEU A 209 16.37 -7.87 -10.44
CA LEU A 209 15.41 -8.61 -9.60
C LEU A 209 15.65 -10.14 -9.63
N HIS A 210 15.86 -10.70 -10.82
CA HIS A 210 16.13 -12.13 -10.99
C HIS A 210 17.37 -12.56 -10.20
N ASN A 211 18.47 -11.80 -10.34
CA ASN A 211 19.75 -12.11 -9.69
C ASN A 211 19.67 -11.98 -8.17
N SER A 212 18.79 -11.14 -7.65
CA SER A 212 18.52 -10.99 -6.21
C SER A 212 17.50 -12.01 -5.67
N GLY A 213 17.08 -12.98 -6.50
CA GLY A 213 16.18 -14.05 -6.09
C GLY A 213 14.69 -13.70 -6.10
N ILE A 214 14.31 -12.47 -6.47
CA ILE A 214 12.92 -12.00 -6.55
C ILE A 214 12.16 -12.78 -7.63
N LYS A 215 10.92 -13.14 -7.32
CA LYS A 215 10.05 -13.98 -8.18
C LYS A 215 8.99 -13.19 -8.91
N TYR A 216 8.51 -12.07 -8.35
CA TYR A 216 7.53 -11.24 -9.02
C TYR A 216 7.53 -9.78 -8.57
N PHE A 217 6.89 -8.92 -9.38
CA PHE A 217 6.65 -7.51 -9.08
C PHE A 217 5.37 -6.99 -9.73
N PHE A 218 5.06 -5.71 -9.49
CA PHE A 218 3.85 -5.03 -9.96
C PHE A 218 4.17 -3.86 -10.88
N VAL A 219 3.27 -3.61 -11.83
CA VAL A 219 3.30 -2.47 -12.75
C VAL A 219 1.92 -1.88 -12.93
N ASP A 220 1.84 -0.67 -13.49
CA ASP A 220 0.54 -0.15 -13.91
C ASP A 220 -0.02 -0.94 -15.10
N SER A 221 -1.34 -0.86 -15.26
CA SER A 221 -2.15 -1.48 -16.30
C SER A 221 -1.49 -1.40 -17.69
N HIS A 222 -1.01 -0.22 -18.08
CA HIS A 222 -0.41 -0.02 -19.40
C HIS A 222 0.91 -0.76 -19.58
N GLY A 223 1.64 -1.07 -18.50
CA GLY A 223 2.85 -1.89 -18.54
C GLY A 223 2.56 -3.31 -19.06
N ILE A 224 1.37 -3.85 -18.78
CA ILE A 224 0.88 -5.11 -19.34
C ILE A 224 0.20 -4.89 -20.69
N LEU A 225 -0.74 -3.95 -20.78
CA LEU A 225 -1.60 -3.79 -21.96
C LEU A 225 -0.82 -3.35 -23.22
N ASN A 226 0.33 -2.70 -23.06
CA ASN A 226 1.20 -2.26 -24.17
C ASN A 226 2.40 -3.19 -24.42
N ALA A 227 2.49 -4.31 -23.71
CA ALA A 227 3.57 -5.28 -23.87
C ALA A 227 3.46 -6.02 -25.21
N GLU A 228 4.51 -6.75 -25.57
CA GLU A 228 4.53 -7.68 -26.70
C GLU A 228 4.53 -9.11 -26.16
N ILE A 229 3.64 -9.98 -26.67
CA ILE A 229 3.67 -11.41 -26.32
C ILE A 229 4.76 -12.07 -27.17
N LEU A 230 5.82 -12.56 -26.50
CA LEU A 230 6.92 -13.28 -27.13
C LEU A 230 6.61 -14.77 -27.25
N GLU A 231 6.01 -15.34 -26.21
CA GLU A 231 5.62 -16.75 -26.15
C GLU A 231 4.21 -16.87 -25.59
N LYS A 232 3.28 -17.41 -26.39
CA LYS A 232 1.88 -17.60 -25.99
C LYS A 232 1.71 -18.98 -25.36
N ARG A 233 1.30 -19.03 -24.08
CA ARG A 233 1.06 -20.28 -23.32
C ARG A 233 -0.40 -20.55 -22.99
N ASN A 234 -1.28 -19.60 -23.29
CA ASN A 234 -2.72 -19.68 -23.08
C ASN A 234 -3.44 -18.75 -24.07
N GLU A 235 -4.78 -18.78 -24.09
CA GLU A 235 -5.59 -17.95 -25.00
C GLU A 235 -5.87 -16.52 -24.49
N ILE A 236 -5.32 -16.14 -23.33
CA ILE A 236 -5.50 -14.82 -22.72
C ILE A 236 -4.73 -13.78 -23.56
N LYS A 237 -5.46 -12.78 -24.05
CA LYS A 237 -4.86 -11.55 -24.60
C LYS A 237 -4.27 -10.72 -23.45
N LEU A 238 -3.45 -9.71 -23.74
CA LEU A 238 -2.92 -8.82 -22.71
C LEU A 238 -4.07 -8.27 -21.85
N ASN A 239 -4.04 -8.62 -20.56
CA ASN A 239 -5.11 -8.39 -19.61
C ASN A 239 -4.51 -8.33 -18.20
N THR A 240 -4.98 -7.41 -17.36
CA THR A 240 -4.41 -7.19 -16.02
C THR A 240 -4.90 -8.17 -14.96
N ASN A 241 -5.91 -9.00 -15.27
CA ASN A 241 -6.47 -10.00 -14.37
C ASN A 241 -5.73 -11.36 -14.42
N PHE A 242 -4.48 -11.36 -14.92
CA PHE A 242 -3.61 -12.54 -14.97
C PHE A 242 -2.13 -12.14 -14.89
N GLY A 243 -1.28 -13.09 -14.50
CA GLY A 243 0.18 -12.90 -14.45
C GLY A 243 0.86 -13.23 -15.78
N TYR A 244 2.04 -12.64 -15.99
CA TYR A 244 2.91 -12.91 -17.14
C TYR A 244 4.34 -13.18 -16.68
N ASN A 245 5.12 -13.90 -17.47
CA ASN A 245 6.56 -14.04 -17.24
C ASN A 245 7.32 -13.04 -18.13
N LEU A 246 8.43 -12.51 -17.63
CA LEU A 246 9.43 -11.83 -18.46
C LEU A 246 10.48 -12.83 -18.95
N GLU A 247 11.31 -12.42 -19.91
CA GLU A 247 12.39 -13.27 -20.46
C GLU A 247 13.39 -13.73 -19.38
N THR A 248 13.57 -12.93 -18.33
CA THR A 248 14.37 -13.27 -17.14
C THR A 248 13.72 -14.34 -16.24
N GLY A 249 12.46 -14.70 -16.49
CA GLY A 249 11.69 -15.63 -15.68
C GLY A 249 11.07 -15.03 -14.41
N VAL A 250 11.21 -13.72 -14.17
CA VAL A 250 10.46 -12.98 -13.15
C VAL A 250 9.02 -12.79 -13.63
N SER A 251 8.04 -13.01 -12.75
CA SER A 251 6.63 -12.80 -13.08
C SER A 251 6.20 -11.35 -12.82
N VAL A 252 5.24 -10.85 -13.59
CA VAL A 252 4.75 -9.47 -13.48
C VAL A 252 3.22 -9.42 -13.47
N PHE A 253 2.68 -8.50 -12.69
CA PHE A 253 1.25 -8.28 -12.51
C PHE A 253 0.89 -6.82 -12.78
N GLY A 254 -0.19 -6.61 -13.55
CA GLY A 254 -0.69 -5.27 -13.86
C GLY A 254 -1.80 -4.85 -12.92
N ARG A 255 -1.78 -3.59 -12.47
CA ARG A 255 -2.87 -2.97 -11.72
C ARG A 255 -4.22 -3.15 -12.43
N ASN A 256 -5.27 -3.55 -11.70
CA ASN A 256 -6.63 -3.57 -12.21
C ASN A 256 -7.24 -2.16 -12.18
N THR A 257 -7.67 -1.65 -13.33
CA THR A 257 -8.19 -0.28 -13.49
C THR A 257 -9.54 -0.09 -12.80
N THR A 258 -10.41 -1.08 -12.85
CA THR A 258 -11.77 -1.04 -12.30
C THR A 258 -11.76 -0.85 -10.78
N THR A 259 -11.03 -1.70 -10.06
CA THR A 259 -10.89 -1.63 -8.60
C THR A 259 -10.08 -0.41 -8.14
N SER A 260 -9.09 0.00 -8.93
CA SER A 260 -8.31 1.22 -8.65
C SER A 260 -9.22 2.45 -8.71
N LYS A 261 -9.97 2.61 -9.81
CA LYS A 261 -10.90 3.74 -9.97
C LYS A 261 -11.95 3.80 -8.86
N GLN A 262 -12.49 2.64 -8.46
CA GLN A 262 -13.55 2.61 -7.46
C GLN A 262 -13.11 3.09 -6.06
N VAL A 263 -11.80 3.08 -5.77
CA VAL A 263 -11.25 3.54 -4.49
C VAL A 263 -10.55 4.89 -4.64
N TRP A 264 -9.67 5.06 -5.64
CA TRP A 264 -8.79 6.23 -5.80
C TRP A 264 -9.41 7.41 -6.54
N ASP A 265 -10.51 7.22 -7.28
CA ASP A 265 -11.05 8.31 -8.09
C ASP A 265 -11.59 9.45 -7.21
N ALA A 266 -11.07 10.66 -7.43
CA ALA A 266 -11.43 11.82 -6.63
C ALA A 266 -12.92 12.21 -6.74
N GLN A 267 -13.64 11.75 -7.77
CA GLN A 267 -15.07 12.04 -7.97
C GLN A 267 -15.96 10.92 -7.46
N ILE A 268 -15.67 9.66 -7.83
CA ILE A 268 -16.55 8.51 -7.56
C ILE A 268 -16.01 7.53 -6.51
N GLY A 269 -14.78 7.73 -6.04
CA GLY A 269 -14.13 6.86 -5.08
C GLY A 269 -14.81 6.88 -3.71
N TYR A 270 -14.81 5.73 -3.04
CA TYR A 270 -15.40 5.59 -1.70
C TYR A 270 -14.92 6.62 -0.68
N PRO A 271 -13.61 6.98 -0.58
CA PRO A 271 -13.10 7.92 0.41
C PRO A 271 -13.79 9.29 0.37
N GLY A 272 -14.30 9.70 -0.79
CA GLY A 272 -14.96 10.99 -0.97
C GLY A 272 -16.42 11.05 -0.51
N ASN A 273 -16.95 10.02 0.15
CA ASN A 273 -18.34 9.96 0.57
C ASN A 273 -18.65 10.97 1.67
N GLU A 274 -19.80 11.64 1.57
CA GLU A 274 -20.19 12.71 2.48
C GLU A 274 -20.26 12.33 3.97
N TYR A 275 -20.37 11.03 4.30
CA TYR A 275 -20.45 10.54 5.69
C TYR A 275 -19.10 10.23 6.32
N TYR A 276 -18.01 10.17 5.55
CA TYR A 276 -16.67 9.88 6.06
C TYR A 276 -15.99 11.10 6.67
N ARG A 277 -15.01 10.86 7.54
CA ARG A 277 -14.22 11.90 8.23
C ARG A 277 -13.57 12.83 7.21
N GLU A 278 -13.69 14.14 7.43
CA GLU A 278 -12.99 15.15 6.64
C GLU A 278 -11.54 15.29 7.09
N PHE A 279 -10.59 14.94 6.21
CA PHE A 279 -9.15 15.00 6.49
C PHE A 279 -8.60 16.43 6.56
N HIS A 280 -9.23 17.40 5.90
CA HIS A 280 -8.72 18.78 5.87
C HIS A 280 -9.34 19.69 6.96
N ALA A 281 -10.29 19.18 7.75
CA ALA A 281 -10.98 19.92 8.79
C ALA A 281 -10.52 19.49 10.19
N LYS A 282 -9.49 20.16 10.70
CA LYS A 282 -8.98 20.00 12.08
C LYS A 282 -9.56 21.07 13.01
N ASP A 283 -9.81 20.74 14.27
CA ASP A 283 -10.18 21.74 15.26
C ASP A 283 -9.01 22.70 15.50
N HIS A 284 -9.34 23.97 15.67
CA HIS A 284 -8.36 25.04 15.78
C HIS A 284 -7.54 25.03 17.08
N GLU A 285 -8.06 24.45 18.17
CA GLU A 285 -7.36 24.36 19.45
C GLU A 285 -6.61 23.04 19.57
N SER A 286 -7.28 21.91 19.33
CA SER A 286 -6.71 20.59 19.57
C SER A 286 -6.03 19.97 18.35
N GLY A 287 -6.39 20.41 17.14
CA GLY A 287 -5.96 19.77 15.90
C GLY A 287 -6.67 18.45 15.58
N LEU A 288 -7.65 18.02 16.39
CA LEU A 288 -8.40 16.78 16.20
C LEU A 288 -9.56 16.93 15.18
N TYR A 289 -10.07 15.81 14.67
CA TYR A 289 -11.05 15.80 13.57
C TYR A 289 -12.49 15.66 14.08
N TYR A 290 -13.37 16.61 13.78
CA TYR A 290 -14.77 16.57 14.25
C TYR A 290 -15.83 16.58 13.14
N TRP A 291 -15.39 16.72 11.89
CA TRP A 291 -16.28 16.94 10.76
C TRP A 291 -16.27 15.76 9.79
N ARG A 292 -17.38 15.62 9.07
CA ARG A 292 -17.48 14.76 7.90
C ARG A 292 -17.36 15.57 6.62
N ILE A 293 -17.07 14.90 5.50
CA ILE A 293 -16.90 15.53 4.19
C ILE A 293 -18.10 16.41 3.83
N THR A 294 -19.34 15.98 4.11
CA THR A 294 -20.59 16.74 3.86
C THR A 294 -20.88 16.97 2.37
N ASP A 295 -20.05 17.76 1.71
CA ASP A 295 -19.92 17.87 0.26
C ASP A 295 -18.50 18.37 -0.06
N LYS A 296 -18.02 18.07 -1.26
CA LYS A 296 -16.65 18.41 -1.68
C LYS A 296 -16.43 19.92 -1.80
N ASN A 297 -17.48 20.69 -2.05
CA ASN A 297 -17.41 22.14 -2.23
C ASN A 297 -17.81 22.92 -0.97
N THR A 298 -18.29 22.24 0.08
CA THR A 298 -18.69 22.91 1.32
C THR A 298 -17.46 23.41 2.10
N PRO A 299 -17.40 24.71 2.43
CA PRO A 299 -16.32 25.26 3.23
C PRO A 299 -16.33 24.66 4.65
N LYS A 300 -15.17 24.64 5.31
CA LYS A 300 -15.00 24.03 6.65
C LYS A 300 -16.05 24.50 7.67
N SER A 301 -16.44 25.78 7.65
CA SER A 301 -17.43 26.36 8.57
C SER A 301 -18.83 25.78 8.43
N GLU A 302 -19.15 25.20 7.28
CA GLU A 302 -20.45 24.65 6.94
C GLU A 302 -20.46 23.12 6.92
N LYS A 303 -19.30 22.47 7.14
CA LYS A 303 -19.24 21.00 7.24
C LYS A 303 -20.00 20.55 8.49
N HIS A 304 -20.71 19.44 8.36
CA HIS A 304 -21.47 18.85 9.45
C HIS A 304 -20.54 18.02 10.36
N LEU A 305 -20.98 17.79 11.59
CA LEU A 305 -20.25 16.93 12.53
C LEU A 305 -20.20 15.47 12.04
N TYR A 306 -19.11 14.80 12.39
CA TYR A 306 -18.90 13.40 12.09
C TYR A 306 -19.90 12.51 12.84
N ASN A 307 -20.52 11.56 12.14
CA ASN A 307 -21.44 10.60 12.73
C ASN A 307 -20.96 9.19 12.43
N ARG A 308 -20.42 8.52 13.46
CA ARG A 308 -19.83 7.19 13.34
C ARG A 308 -20.85 6.14 12.88
N GLU A 309 -22.09 6.17 13.36
CA GLU A 309 -23.10 5.18 12.96
C GLU A 309 -23.39 5.26 11.46
N LYS A 310 -23.52 6.48 10.91
CA LYS A 310 -23.70 6.69 9.47
C LYS A 310 -22.47 6.25 8.69
N ALA A 311 -21.27 6.62 9.14
CA ALA A 311 -20.03 6.19 8.50
C ALA A 311 -19.91 4.66 8.44
N GLN A 312 -20.19 3.95 9.54
CA GLN A 312 -20.15 2.49 9.58
C GLN A 312 -21.20 1.82 8.69
N LYS A 313 -22.41 2.39 8.57
CA LYS A 313 -23.40 1.90 7.58
C LYS A 313 -22.89 2.08 6.15
N THR A 314 -22.25 3.21 5.85
CA THR A 314 -21.62 3.47 4.55
C THR A 314 -20.48 2.50 4.26
N VAL A 315 -19.63 2.20 5.26
CA VAL A 315 -18.55 1.20 5.16
C VAL A 315 -19.10 -0.14 4.67
N VAL A 316 -20.15 -0.65 5.32
CA VAL A 316 -20.78 -1.93 4.97
C VAL A 316 -21.31 -1.91 3.54
N ALA A 317 -22.01 -0.83 3.15
CA ALA A 317 -22.55 -0.69 1.79
C ALA A 317 -21.44 -0.65 0.73
N HIS A 318 -20.35 0.09 0.99
CA HIS A 318 -19.21 0.18 0.09
C HIS A 318 -18.43 -1.13 -0.02
N ALA A 319 -18.26 -1.87 1.08
CA ALA A 319 -17.62 -3.19 1.06
C ALA A 319 -18.44 -4.19 0.22
N HIS A 320 -19.76 -4.21 0.39
CA HIS A 320 -20.64 -5.05 -0.43
C HIS A 320 -20.55 -4.68 -1.93
N HIS A 321 -20.59 -3.37 -2.25
CA HIS A 321 -20.42 -2.89 -3.62
C HIS A 321 -19.09 -3.36 -4.23
N PHE A 322 -17.99 -3.24 -3.47
CA PHE A 322 -16.67 -3.66 -3.95
C PHE A 322 -16.59 -5.17 -4.21
N VAL A 323 -17.12 -6.00 -3.31
CA VAL A 323 -17.15 -7.46 -3.53
C VAL A 323 -18.01 -7.83 -4.74
N SER A 324 -19.10 -7.10 -4.98
CA SER A 324 -19.94 -7.29 -6.16
C SER A 324 -19.19 -6.96 -7.46
N LEU A 325 -18.37 -5.90 -7.43
CA LEU A 325 -17.49 -5.51 -8.54
C LEU A 325 -16.42 -6.58 -8.82
N LEU A 326 -15.77 -7.10 -7.78
CA LEU A 326 -14.80 -8.20 -7.90
C LEU A 326 -15.44 -9.46 -8.51
N GLN A 327 -16.66 -9.78 -8.08
CA GLN A 327 -17.39 -10.95 -8.59
C GLN A 327 -17.71 -10.82 -10.08
N GLU A 328 -18.05 -9.62 -10.55
CA GLU A 328 -18.29 -9.36 -11.96
C GLU A 328 -17.03 -9.54 -12.80
N GLU A 329 -15.92 -8.90 -12.38
CA GLU A 329 -14.62 -8.98 -13.06
C GLU A 329 -14.11 -10.43 -13.14
N ILE A 330 -14.16 -11.17 -12.03
CA ILE A 330 -13.73 -12.58 -11.99
C ILE A 330 -14.63 -13.46 -12.85
N ARG A 331 -15.95 -13.26 -12.80
CA ARG A 331 -16.89 -14.03 -13.61
C ARG A 331 -16.63 -13.81 -15.09
N SER A 332 -16.53 -12.54 -15.51
CA SER A 332 -16.26 -12.16 -16.90
C SER A 332 -14.96 -12.78 -17.41
N PHE A 333 -13.88 -12.66 -16.63
CA PHE A 333 -12.58 -13.25 -16.99
C PHE A 333 -12.65 -14.78 -17.09
N ASN A 334 -13.26 -15.44 -16.11
CA ASN A 334 -13.36 -16.90 -16.07
C ASN A 334 -14.23 -17.45 -17.21
N GLU A 335 -15.38 -16.82 -17.52
CA GLU A 335 -16.25 -17.21 -18.63
C GLU A 335 -15.58 -17.00 -19.99
N GLN A 336 -14.73 -15.98 -20.11
CA GLN A 336 -14.03 -15.68 -21.35
C GLN A 336 -12.85 -16.64 -21.64
N TYR A 337 -12.09 -17.04 -20.60
CA TYR A 337 -10.82 -17.75 -20.79
C TYR A 337 -10.77 -19.15 -20.17
N ASP A 338 -11.81 -19.59 -19.46
CA ASP A 338 -11.85 -20.84 -18.69
C ASP A 338 -10.64 -21.01 -17.75
N LEU A 339 -10.19 -19.89 -17.18
CA LEU A 339 -9.06 -19.81 -16.26
C LEU A 339 -9.44 -18.99 -15.03
N LYS A 340 -8.79 -19.30 -13.90
CA LYS A 340 -8.95 -18.54 -12.66
C LYS A 340 -7.98 -17.36 -12.70
N GLY A 341 -8.50 -16.17 -12.97
CA GLY A 341 -7.73 -14.92 -12.92
C GLY A 341 -7.46 -14.47 -11.50
N ILE A 342 -6.62 -13.43 -11.36
CA ILE A 342 -6.38 -12.72 -10.10
C ILE A 342 -6.61 -11.22 -10.32
N ILE A 343 -7.49 -10.62 -9.53
CA ILE A 343 -7.72 -9.16 -9.58
C ILE A 343 -6.68 -8.49 -8.68
N VAL A 344 -5.78 -7.72 -9.31
CA VAL A 344 -4.65 -7.08 -8.64
C VAL A 344 -5.02 -5.66 -8.25
N SER A 345 -5.20 -5.41 -6.96
CA SER A 345 -5.63 -4.11 -6.43
C SER A 345 -4.55 -3.52 -5.52
N PRO A 346 -3.59 -2.77 -6.07
CA PRO A 346 -2.56 -2.09 -5.31
C PRO A 346 -3.01 -0.70 -4.85
N TYR A 347 -2.70 -0.36 -3.60
CA TYR A 347 -3.00 0.94 -2.99
C TYR A 347 -1.86 1.36 -2.05
N ASP A 348 -1.64 2.66 -1.89
CA ASP A 348 -0.82 3.16 -0.78
C ASP A 348 -1.44 2.71 0.54
N PHE A 349 -0.61 2.22 1.46
CA PHE A 349 -1.09 1.67 2.71
C PHE A 349 -1.73 2.78 3.56
N GLU A 350 -1.14 3.97 3.54
CA GLU A 350 -1.62 5.15 4.26
C GLU A 350 -2.97 5.66 3.76
N LEU A 351 -3.48 5.18 2.62
CA LEU A 351 -4.86 5.43 2.23
C LEU A 351 -5.84 4.94 3.32
N PHE A 352 -5.60 3.75 3.89
CA PHE A 352 -6.52 3.10 4.80
C PHE A 352 -6.24 3.49 6.25
N GLY A 353 -7.01 4.43 6.77
CA GLY A 353 -6.96 4.91 8.15
C GLY A 353 -6.46 6.36 8.27
N HIS A 354 -5.45 6.74 7.48
CA HIS A 354 -4.94 8.12 7.49
C HIS A 354 -5.73 9.03 6.54
N TRP A 355 -5.60 8.86 5.22
CA TRP A 355 -6.36 9.69 4.27
C TRP A 355 -7.86 9.39 4.31
N TRP A 356 -8.21 8.11 4.39
CA TRP A 356 -9.57 7.62 4.58
C TRP A 356 -9.70 6.91 5.92
N MET A 357 -10.24 7.60 6.93
CA MET A 357 -10.31 7.10 8.32
C MET A 357 -10.94 5.71 8.42
N GLU A 358 -12.04 5.50 7.71
CA GLU A 358 -12.81 4.27 7.76
C GLU A 358 -12.24 3.15 6.87
N GLY A 359 -11.11 3.39 6.20
CA GLY A 359 -10.53 2.46 5.23
C GLY A 359 -10.15 1.11 5.84
N VAL A 360 -9.66 1.07 7.09
CA VAL A 360 -9.35 -0.20 7.78
C VAL A 360 -10.63 -0.98 8.10
N ASP A 361 -11.68 -0.30 8.57
CA ASP A 361 -12.99 -0.91 8.83
C ASP A 361 -13.61 -1.45 7.53
N TRP A 362 -13.43 -0.72 6.42
CA TRP A 362 -13.86 -1.16 5.11
C TRP A 362 -13.11 -2.40 4.62
N LEU A 363 -11.78 -2.43 4.75
CA LEU A 363 -11.00 -3.62 4.41
C LEU A 363 -11.44 -4.83 5.22
N LYS A 364 -11.65 -4.66 6.53
CA LYS A 364 -12.18 -5.73 7.39
C LYS A 364 -13.52 -6.26 6.88
N LYS A 365 -14.47 -5.39 6.50
CA LYS A 365 -15.76 -5.81 5.92
C LYS A 365 -15.63 -6.46 4.56
N VAL A 366 -14.69 -6.01 3.71
CA VAL A 366 -14.38 -6.68 2.45
C VAL A 366 -13.89 -8.11 2.69
N PHE A 367 -12.98 -8.31 3.66
CA PHE A 367 -12.47 -9.65 3.97
C PHE A 367 -13.55 -10.57 4.53
N GLU A 368 -14.41 -10.08 5.43
CA GLU A 368 -15.57 -10.83 5.94
C GLU A 368 -16.50 -11.27 4.80
N PHE A 369 -16.84 -10.36 3.88
CA PHE A 369 -17.70 -10.69 2.73
C PHE A 369 -17.04 -11.61 1.70
N LEU A 370 -15.73 -11.49 1.49
CA LEU A 370 -14.98 -12.41 0.62
C LEU A 370 -14.91 -13.81 1.23
N HIS A 371 -14.75 -13.92 2.55
CA HIS A 371 -14.75 -15.21 3.24
C HIS A 371 -16.07 -15.98 3.05
N GLU A 372 -17.19 -15.27 3.00
CA GLU A 372 -18.51 -15.85 2.74
C GLU A 372 -18.78 -16.10 1.24
N ASN A 373 -17.93 -15.60 0.33
CA ASN A 373 -18.15 -15.69 -1.11
C ASN A 373 -17.52 -16.98 -1.72
N PRO A 374 -18.31 -17.92 -2.25
CA PRO A 374 -17.78 -19.19 -2.78
C PRO A 374 -17.14 -19.10 -4.17
N ASN A 375 -17.15 -17.91 -4.80
CA ASN A 375 -16.62 -17.69 -6.15
C ASN A 375 -15.26 -16.99 -6.16
N ILE A 376 -14.90 -16.31 -5.07
CA ILE A 376 -13.68 -15.50 -4.96
C ILE A 376 -12.88 -16.00 -3.78
N GLU A 377 -11.59 -16.21 -3.97
CA GLU A 377 -10.68 -16.60 -2.90
C GLU A 377 -9.56 -15.55 -2.78
N MET A 378 -9.21 -15.17 -1.57
CA MET A 378 -8.04 -14.31 -1.33
C MET A 378 -6.77 -15.14 -1.48
N LYS A 379 -5.77 -14.62 -2.18
CA LYS A 379 -4.54 -15.37 -2.47
C LYS A 379 -3.31 -14.49 -2.50
N THR A 380 -2.24 -14.98 -1.89
CA THR A 380 -0.92 -14.35 -1.97
C THR A 380 -0.37 -14.46 -3.40
N PHE A 381 0.48 -13.51 -3.80
CA PHE A 381 1.03 -13.54 -5.16
C PHE A 381 2.08 -14.64 -5.30
N SER A 382 2.83 -14.96 -4.24
CA SER A 382 3.71 -16.14 -4.27
C SER A 382 2.98 -17.44 -4.52
N ASP A 383 1.84 -17.67 -3.86
CA ASP A 383 1.07 -18.91 -4.07
C ASP A 383 0.43 -18.94 -5.46
N TYR A 384 -0.01 -17.77 -5.96
CA TYR A 384 -0.53 -17.67 -7.32
C TYR A 384 0.55 -17.93 -8.37
N VAL A 385 1.76 -17.37 -8.19
CA VAL A 385 2.91 -17.66 -9.06
C VAL A 385 3.26 -19.15 -8.99
N LEU A 386 3.35 -19.73 -7.80
CA LEU A 386 3.67 -21.15 -7.63
C LEU A 386 2.70 -22.07 -8.40
N GLU A 387 1.41 -21.75 -8.43
CA GLU A 387 0.40 -22.58 -9.09
C GLU A 387 0.27 -22.29 -10.60
N TYR A 388 0.41 -21.04 -11.03
CA TYR A 388 0.06 -20.62 -12.40
C TYR A 388 1.24 -20.24 -13.29
N LYS A 389 2.48 -20.19 -12.78
CA LYS A 389 3.64 -19.69 -13.54
C LYS A 389 3.87 -20.37 -14.88
N GLU A 390 3.65 -21.68 -14.98
CA GLU A 390 3.80 -22.42 -16.24
C GLU A 390 2.74 -22.04 -17.29
N LYS A 391 1.58 -21.53 -16.84
CA LYS A 391 0.52 -21.04 -17.71
C LYS A 391 0.74 -19.58 -18.14
N PHE A 392 1.66 -18.85 -17.53
CA PHE A 392 1.91 -17.45 -17.87
C PHE A 392 2.64 -17.33 -19.21
N SER A 393 2.03 -16.65 -20.17
CA SER A 393 2.70 -16.26 -21.42
C SER A 393 3.93 -15.39 -21.12
N VAL A 394 4.96 -15.49 -21.96
CA VAL A 394 6.17 -14.67 -21.84
C VAL A 394 5.94 -13.37 -22.62
N ILE A 395 6.17 -12.24 -21.97
CA ILE A 395 6.00 -10.90 -22.55
C ILE A 395 7.28 -10.08 -22.49
N LYS A 396 7.38 -9.13 -23.42
CA LYS A 396 8.34 -8.05 -23.40
C LYS A 396 7.64 -6.75 -23.07
N MET A 397 8.00 -6.18 -21.92
CA MET A 397 7.46 -4.91 -21.47
C MET A 397 8.19 -3.71 -22.07
N LYS A 398 7.48 -2.59 -22.16
CA LYS A 398 8.04 -1.26 -22.38
C LYS A 398 8.21 -0.53 -21.05
N GLU A 399 8.73 0.68 -21.08
CA GLU A 399 8.77 1.56 -19.91
C GLU A 399 7.36 1.76 -19.32
N SER A 400 7.30 1.81 -17.99
CA SER A 400 6.05 1.99 -17.25
C SER A 400 6.33 2.67 -15.91
N SER A 401 5.40 3.50 -15.45
CA SER A 401 5.28 3.94 -14.06
C SER A 401 3.81 4.22 -13.75
N TRP A 402 3.36 4.01 -12.52
CA TRP A 402 1.96 4.30 -12.15
C TRP A 402 1.67 5.79 -11.88
N GLY A 403 2.67 6.66 -12.02
CA GLY A 403 2.54 8.10 -11.87
C GLY A 403 1.77 8.78 -13.01
N MET A 404 1.59 10.09 -12.88
CA MET A 404 0.88 10.89 -13.89
C MET A 404 1.51 10.70 -15.28
N GLY A 405 0.66 10.41 -16.28
CA GLY A 405 1.08 10.18 -17.66
C GLY A 405 1.63 8.76 -17.94
N GLY A 406 1.81 7.90 -16.93
CA GLY A 406 2.29 6.53 -17.13
C GLY A 406 3.80 6.41 -17.40
N HIS A 407 4.51 7.53 -17.33
CA HIS A 407 5.92 7.65 -17.74
C HIS A 407 6.75 8.30 -16.62
N PHE A 408 7.99 8.67 -16.93
CA PHE A 408 8.94 9.17 -15.92
C PHE A 408 8.86 10.67 -15.67
N GLU A 409 7.90 11.38 -16.28
CA GLU A 409 7.82 12.85 -16.30
C GLU A 409 7.65 13.48 -14.90
N VAL A 410 6.95 12.81 -13.98
CA VAL A 410 6.82 13.28 -12.59
C VAL A 410 8.18 13.43 -11.92
N TRP A 411 9.12 12.52 -12.21
CA TRP A 411 10.48 12.53 -11.63
C TRP A 411 11.53 13.17 -12.54
N LYS A 412 11.23 13.33 -13.83
CA LYS A 412 12.12 13.92 -14.83
C LYS A 412 11.39 14.98 -15.64
N ASN A 413 11.20 16.14 -15.01
CA ASN A 413 10.65 17.35 -15.63
C ASN A 413 11.62 18.53 -15.44
N PRO A 414 11.39 19.68 -16.11
CA PRO A 414 12.23 20.85 -15.95
C PRO A 414 12.34 21.42 -14.52
N GLU A 415 11.35 21.16 -13.65
CA GLU A 415 11.31 21.69 -12.28
C GLU A 415 12.17 20.88 -11.29
N HIS A 416 12.21 19.56 -11.45
CA HIS A 416 12.90 18.64 -10.52
C HIS A 416 14.03 17.84 -11.14
N GLY A 417 14.13 17.81 -12.48
CA GLY A 417 15.12 17.01 -13.21
C GLY A 417 16.58 17.41 -12.96
N TRP A 418 16.81 18.61 -12.40
CA TRP A 418 18.13 19.10 -12.03
C TRP A 418 18.84 18.24 -10.98
N ILE A 419 18.10 17.40 -10.22
CA ILE A 419 18.68 16.55 -9.17
C ILE A 419 19.44 15.34 -9.73
N TRP A 420 19.05 14.85 -10.92
CA TRP A 420 19.58 13.60 -11.49
C TRP A 420 21.08 13.63 -11.79
N PRO A 421 21.66 14.71 -12.36
CA PRO A 421 23.10 14.80 -12.52
C PRO A 421 23.87 14.66 -11.20
N TYR A 422 23.35 15.21 -10.10
CA TYR A 422 23.98 15.08 -8.78
C TYR A 422 23.89 13.65 -8.25
N ILE A 423 22.70 13.03 -8.31
CA ILE A 423 22.51 11.64 -7.88
C ILE A 423 23.44 10.70 -8.66
N ASN A 424 23.46 10.81 -9.99
CA ASN A 424 24.29 9.94 -10.82
C ASN A 424 25.79 10.20 -10.62
N SER A 425 26.21 11.46 -10.40
CA SER A 425 27.59 11.79 -10.04
C SER A 425 27.99 11.17 -8.70
N SER A 426 27.10 11.20 -7.70
CA SER A 426 27.37 10.58 -6.40
C SER A 426 27.43 9.06 -6.47
N ILE A 427 26.59 8.41 -7.29
CA ILE A 427 26.68 6.96 -7.52
C ILE A 427 28.05 6.63 -8.14
N LYS A 428 28.47 7.39 -9.16
CA LYS A 428 29.77 7.20 -9.80
C LYS A 428 30.94 7.39 -8.82
N GLU A 429 30.91 8.43 -8.00
CA GLU A 429 31.94 8.67 -6.97
C GLU A 429 32.00 7.54 -5.94
N PHE A 430 30.87 6.89 -5.64
CA PHE A 430 30.83 5.74 -4.74
C PHE A 430 31.33 4.42 -5.38
N GLU A 431 31.37 4.33 -6.71
CA GLU A 431 31.97 3.20 -7.44
C GLU A 431 33.50 3.27 -7.46
N GLU A 432 34.07 4.48 -7.43
CA GLU A 432 35.51 4.78 -7.46
C GLU A 432 36.17 4.61 -6.09
#